data_AF-A0A933N639-F1
#
_entry.id   AF-A0A933N639-F1
#
_cell.length_a   1.000
_cell.length_b   1.000
_cell.length_c   1.000
_cell.angle_alpha   90.00
_cell.angle_beta   90.00
_cell.angle_gamma   90.00
#
_symmetry.space_group_name_H-M   'P 1'
#
loop_
_entity.id
_entity.type
_entity.pdbx_description
1 polymer ?
#
loop_
_entity_poly.entity_id
_entity_poly.type
_entity_poly.pdbx_seq_one_letter_code
_entity_poly.pdbx_strand_id
1 'polypeptide(L)'
;MTVRKPLSTVSLALALSACVVVPVEDEIAASSCDTYTKSMSLKPVEVNLGRTNCHDEACLAVILAVSAGSLIVSGSIVLTNNTIHWLEYQGSCSDSYLNTTTQRFLDSLDDPKPISAKLLAQ
;
A
#
# COMPACT_ATOMS: atom_id res chain seq x y z
N MET A 1 -10.46 -31.84 9.35
CA MET A 1 -10.81 -30.44 9.67
C MET A 1 -11.12 -29.71 8.38
N THR A 2 -12.37 -29.70 7.95
CA THR A 2 -12.85 -28.99 6.75
C THR A 2 -13.53 -27.71 7.23
N VAL A 3 -12.75 -26.64 7.41
CA VAL A 3 -13.27 -25.30 7.70
C VAL A 3 -14.09 -24.87 6.49
N ARG A 4 -15.39 -24.80 6.74
CA ARG A 4 -16.46 -24.84 5.76
C ARG A 4 -16.43 -23.57 4.91
N LYS A 5 -16.66 -23.72 3.60
CA LYS A 5 -16.90 -22.66 2.61
C LYS A 5 -18.08 -21.68 2.88
N PRO A 6 -19.09 -21.92 3.75
CA PRO A 6 -20.19 -20.98 3.91
C PRO A 6 -19.82 -19.78 4.80
N LEU A 7 -18.72 -19.82 5.56
CA LEU A 7 -18.25 -18.66 6.31
C LEU A 7 -17.78 -17.54 5.37
N SER A 8 -17.10 -17.92 4.28
CA SER A 8 -16.61 -16.96 3.27
C SER A 8 -17.74 -16.30 2.51
N THR A 9 -18.80 -17.04 2.15
CA THR A 9 -19.95 -16.48 1.43
C THR A 9 -20.85 -15.63 2.33
N VAL A 10 -20.99 -15.99 3.62
CA VAL A 10 -21.76 -15.20 4.59
C VAL A 10 -21.02 -13.90 4.94
N SER A 11 -19.69 -13.93 5.13
CA SER A 11 -18.90 -12.70 5.33
C SER A 11 -18.96 -11.77 4.11
N LEU A 12 -18.94 -12.32 2.89
CA LEU A 12 -19.10 -11.52 1.67
C LEU A 12 -20.49 -10.88 1.59
N ALA A 13 -21.55 -11.62 1.92
CA ALA A 13 -22.92 -11.11 1.93
C ALA A 13 -23.17 -10.08 3.04
N LEU A 14 -22.57 -10.24 4.22
CA LEU A 14 -22.64 -9.26 5.31
C LEU A 14 -21.89 -7.98 4.96
N ALA A 15 -20.71 -8.11 4.33
CA ALA A 15 -19.93 -6.96 3.85
C ALA A 15 -20.72 -6.16 2.80
N LEU A 16 -21.51 -6.80 1.94
CA LEU A 16 -22.35 -6.09 0.96
C LEU A 16 -23.50 -5.28 1.62
N SER A 17 -23.84 -5.54 2.88
CA SER A 17 -24.94 -4.87 3.60
C SER A 17 -24.51 -3.78 4.60
N ALA A 18 -23.21 -3.62 4.83
CA ALA A 18 -22.64 -2.65 5.78
C ALA A 18 -21.66 -1.70 5.07
N CYS A 19 -21.31 -0.56 5.68
CA CYS A 19 -20.37 0.39 5.10
C CYS A 19 -18.99 -0.26 4.96
N VAL A 20 -18.53 -0.49 3.73
CA VAL A 20 -17.22 -1.11 3.44
C VAL A 20 -16.28 -0.05 2.90
N VAL A 21 -15.11 0.10 3.53
CA VAL A 21 -14.03 0.93 3.01
C VAL A 21 -13.12 0.06 2.15
N VAL A 22 -12.86 0.47 0.92
CA VAL A 22 -12.01 -0.28 -0.03
C VAL A 22 -10.82 0.55 -0.51
N PRO A 23 -9.69 -0.10 -0.82
CA PRO A 23 -8.59 0.57 -1.51
C PRO A 23 -8.98 0.86 -2.96
N VAL A 24 -8.62 2.05 -3.44
CA VAL A 24 -8.81 2.49 -4.83
C VAL A 24 -7.49 3.09 -5.32
N GLU A 25 -7.12 2.78 -6.56
CA GLU A 25 -5.94 3.35 -7.20
C GLU A 25 -6.19 4.81 -7.59
N ASP A 26 -5.21 5.67 -7.34
CA ASP A 26 -5.29 7.08 -7.71
C ASP A 26 -4.75 7.28 -9.14
N GLU A 27 -5.62 7.66 -10.07
CA GLU A 27 -5.23 7.90 -11.48
C GLU A 27 -4.38 9.17 -11.67
N ILE A 28 -4.34 10.06 -10.67
CA ILE A 28 -3.72 11.39 -10.76
C ILE A 28 -2.28 11.40 -10.18
N ALA A 29 -1.83 10.31 -9.55
CA ALA A 29 -0.44 10.16 -9.12
C ALA A 29 0.45 9.69 -10.30
N ALA A 30 0.42 10.42 -11.41
CA ALA A 30 1.37 10.23 -12.50
C ALA A 30 2.72 10.81 -12.05
N SER A 31 3.48 10.02 -11.30
CA SER A 31 4.89 10.29 -11.06
C SER A 31 5.60 10.45 -12.40
N SER A 32 6.55 11.38 -12.49
CA SER A 32 7.40 11.64 -13.68
C SER A 32 8.29 10.46 -14.11
N CYS A 33 8.20 9.35 -13.40
CA CYS A 33 9.00 8.15 -13.50
C CYS A 33 8.09 6.92 -13.42
N ASP A 34 8.36 5.91 -14.23
CA ASP A 34 7.59 4.67 -14.28
C ASP A 34 7.87 3.80 -13.05
N THR A 35 6.85 3.66 -12.21
CA THR A 35 6.81 2.72 -11.09
C THR A 35 5.78 1.63 -11.38
N TYR A 36 6.14 0.37 -11.09
CA TYR A 36 5.30 -0.81 -11.13
C TYR A 36 4.13 -0.70 -10.15
N THR A 37 4.37 -0.14 -8.98
CA THR A 37 3.35 0.06 -7.95
C THR A 37 2.68 1.42 -8.12
N LYS A 38 1.35 1.52 -7.91
CA LYS A 38 0.61 2.79 -7.91
C LYS A 38 0.16 3.18 -6.51
N SER A 39 0.14 4.48 -6.23
CA SER A 39 -0.44 5.02 -5.00
C SER A 39 -1.92 4.68 -4.90
N MET A 40 -2.37 4.33 -3.69
CA MET A 40 -3.75 3.97 -3.37
C MET A 40 -4.31 4.89 -2.28
N SER A 41 -5.63 5.09 -2.32
CA SER A 41 -6.41 5.81 -1.33
C SER A 41 -7.62 5.00 -0.89
N LEU A 42 -8.12 5.27 0.32
CA LEU A 42 -9.33 4.63 0.82
C LEU A 42 -10.57 5.38 0.34
N LYS A 43 -11.52 4.66 -0.26
CA LYS A 43 -12.85 5.21 -0.57
C LYS A 43 -13.93 4.45 0.19
N PRO A 44 -14.83 5.15 0.90
CA PRO A 44 -16.00 4.51 1.48
C PRO A 44 -16.96 4.13 0.36
N VAL A 45 -17.41 2.88 0.34
CA VAL A 45 -18.55 2.48 -0.47
C VAL A 45 -19.79 2.92 0.29
N GLU A 46 -20.54 3.87 -0.28
CA GLU A 46 -21.82 4.30 0.26
C GLU A 46 -22.85 3.17 0.10
N VAL A 47 -22.86 2.27 1.05
CA VAL A 47 -23.93 1.29 1.18
C VAL A 47 -25.13 2.02 1.76
N ASN A 48 -26.29 1.92 1.13
CA ASN A 48 -27.53 2.60 1.54
C ASN A 48 -28.03 2.05 2.90
N LEU A 49 -27.38 2.44 4.00
CA LEU A 49 -27.79 2.11 5.38
C LEU A 49 -29.14 2.75 5.74
N GLY A 50 -29.62 3.72 4.97
CA GLY A 50 -30.93 4.35 5.15
C GLY A 50 -32.13 3.41 4.98
N ARG A 51 -31.92 2.16 4.55
CA ARG A 51 -32.97 1.14 4.40
C ARG A 51 -32.89 -0.03 5.38
N THR A 52 -31.88 -0.06 6.25
CA THR A 52 -31.79 -1.07 7.33
C THR A 52 -32.44 -0.51 8.58
N ASN A 53 -33.65 -0.96 8.89
CA ASN A 53 -34.35 -0.65 10.15
C ASN A 53 -33.69 -1.42 11.32
N CYS A 54 -32.46 -1.04 11.66
CA CYS A 54 -31.66 -1.60 12.74
C CYS A 54 -32.05 -0.85 14.03
N HIS A 55 -32.97 -1.42 14.82
CA HIS A 55 -33.55 -0.78 15.99
C HIS A 55 -32.99 -1.31 17.33
N ASP A 56 -32.07 -2.27 17.27
CA ASP A 56 -31.48 -2.94 18.43
C ASP A 56 -29.97 -2.67 18.53
N GLU A 57 -29.47 -2.56 19.75
CA GLU A 57 -28.07 -2.26 20.08
C GLU A 57 -27.11 -3.34 19.54
N ALA A 58 -27.51 -4.61 19.52
CA ALA A 58 -26.66 -5.68 19.00
C ALA A 58 -26.49 -5.57 17.49
N CYS A 59 -27.53 -5.15 16.78
CA CYS A 59 -27.48 -4.91 15.34
C CYS A 59 -26.54 -3.72 15.01
N LEU A 60 -26.60 -2.64 15.80
CA LEU A 60 -25.68 -1.50 15.66
C LEU A 60 -24.22 -1.91 15.93
N ALA A 61 -23.98 -2.68 16.99
CA ALA A 61 -22.64 -3.14 17.35
C ALA A 61 -22.00 -3.98 16.24
N VAL A 62 -22.76 -4.85 15.57
CA VAL A 62 -22.27 -5.65 14.45
C VAL A 62 -21.90 -4.77 13.25
N ILE A 63 -22.73 -3.80 12.90
CA ILE A 63 -22.45 -2.87 11.79
C ILE A 63 -21.16 -2.08 12.06
N LEU A 64 -20.99 -1.58 13.28
CA LEU A 64 -19.78 -0.85 13.68
C LEU A 64 -18.55 -1.74 13.64
N ALA A 65 -18.63 -2.97 14.15
CA ALA A 65 -17.53 -3.92 14.13
C ALA A 65 -17.10 -4.27 12.69
N VAL A 66 -18.06 -4.50 11.79
CA VAL A 66 -17.78 -4.79 10.37
C VAL A 66 -17.16 -3.58 9.68
N SER A 67 -17.68 -2.38 9.93
CA SER A 67 -17.16 -1.13 9.34
C SER A 67 -15.73 -0.88 9.79
N ALA A 68 -15.47 -0.94 11.11
CA ALA A 68 -14.14 -0.78 11.69
C ALA A 68 -13.17 -1.87 11.21
N GLY A 69 -13.63 -3.12 11.14
CA GLY A 69 -12.84 -4.23 10.59
C GLY A 69 -12.44 -3.99 9.13
N SER A 70 -13.37 -3.53 8.29
CA SER A 70 -13.08 -3.23 6.89
C SER A 70 -12.06 -2.09 6.74
N LEU A 71 -12.16 -1.06 7.59
CA LEU A 71 -11.21 0.05 7.61
C LEU A 71 -9.80 -0.42 7.99
N ILE A 72 -9.67 -1.27 9.00
CA ILE A 72 -8.37 -1.78 9.45
C ILE A 72 -7.71 -2.61 8.33
N VAL A 73 -8.46 -3.54 7.75
CA VAL A 73 -7.94 -4.42 6.70
C VAL A 73 -7.57 -3.61 5.46
N SER A 74 -8.49 -2.81 4.93
CA SER A 74 -8.23 -1.99 3.73
C SER A 74 -7.15 -0.94 3.97
N GLY A 75 -7.13 -0.32 5.15
CA GLY A 75 -6.09 0.65 5.54
C GLY A 75 -4.70 0.03 5.58
N SER A 76 -4.56 -1.21 6.07
CA SER A 76 -3.28 -1.91 6.07
C SER A 76 -2.74 -2.17 4.66
N ILE A 77 -3.63 -2.47 3.71
CA ILE A 77 -3.29 -2.67 2.30
C ILE A 77 -2.79 -1.36 1.69
N VAL A 78 -3.53 -0.26 1.89
CA VAL A 78 -3.15 1.07 1.39
C VAL A 78 -1.81 1.51 1.96
N LEU A 79 -1.60 1.38 3.27
CA LEU A 79 -0.33 1.75 3.91
C LEU A 79 0.85 0.96 3.35
N THR A 80 0.70 -0.37 3.24
CA THR A 80 1.76 -1.25 2.72
C THR A 80 2.07 -0.91 1.26
N ASN A 81 1.03 -0.78 0.43
CA ASN A 81 1.19 -0.45 -0.98
C ASN A 81 1.87 0.91 -1.16
N ASN A 82 1.38 1.96 -0.50
CA ASN A 82 1.96 3.30 -0.60
C ASN A 82 3.42 3.34 -0.10
N THR A 83 3.77 2.50 0.89
CA THR A 83 5.15 2.35 1.34
C THR A 83 6.03 1.69 0.29
N ILE A 84 5.55 0.62 -0.35
CA ILE A 84 6.26 -0.05 -1.45
C ILE A 84 6.44 0.91 -2.63
N HIS A 85 5.39 1.63 -3.02
CA HIS A 85 5.44 2.64 -4.06
C HIS A 85 6.50 3.72 -3.78
N TRP A 86 6.58 4.22 -2.54
CA TRP A 86 7.62 5.18 -2.15
C TRP A 86 9.03 4.58 -2.22
N LEU A 87 9.22 3.35 -1.74
CA LEU A 87 10.52 2.67 -1.82
C LEU A 87 10.95 2.44 -3.28
N GLU A 88 10.00 2.05 -4.12
CA GLU A 88 10.23 1.83 -5.54
C GLU A 88 10.64 3.12 -6.24
N TYR A 89 9.93 4.23 -5.98
CA TYR A 89 10.29 5.54 -6.50
C TYR A 89 11.72 5.94 -6.09
N GLN A 90 12.10 5.69 -4.83
CA GLN A 90 13.45 6.02 -4.34
C GLN A 90 14.56 5.14 -4.94
N GLY A 91 14.25 3.93 -5.38
CA GLY A 91 15.23 3.02 -5.97
C GLY A 91 15.36 3.17 -7.48
N SER A 92 14.22 3.24 -8.18
CA SER A 92 14.15 3.19 -9.64
C SER A 92 14.37 4.55 -10.30
N CYS A 93 13.96 5.65 -9.66
CA CYS A 93 13.95 6.96 -10.31
C CYS A 93 15.28 7.69 -10.11
N SER A 94 15.84 8.25 -11.19
CA SER A 94 17.16 8.89 -11.19
C SER A 94 17.19 10.24 -10.47
N ASP A 95 16.04 10.89 -10.33
CA ASP A 95 15.84 12.13 -9.56
C ASP A 95 15.73 11.89 -8.05
N SER A 96 15.65 10.63 -7.62
CA SER A 96 15.50 10.28 -6.22
C SER A 96 16.82 10.40 -5.45
N TYR A 97 16.70 10.65 -4.14
CA TYR A 97 17.85 10.87 -3.25
C TYR A 97 18.71 9.60 -3.09
N LEU A 98 18.06 8.44 -2.96
CA LEU A 98 18.77 7.16 -2.76
C LEU A 98 19.47 6.69 -4.04
N ASN A 99 18.81 6.79 -5.19
CA ASN A 99 19.44 6.45 -6.48
C ASN A 99 20.67 7.35 -6.74
N THR A 100 20.52 8.67 -6.57
CA THR A 100 21.63 9.63 -6.74
C THR A 100 22.83 9.30 -5.85
N THR A 101 22.58 8.94 -4.59
CA THR A 101 23.67 8.61 -3.64
C THR A 101 24.33 7.28 -3.98
N THR A 102 23.54 6.28 -4.40
CA THR A 102 24.04 4.98 -4.84
C THR A 102 24.90 5.10 -6.09
N GLN A 103 24.47 5.88 -7.09
CA GLN A 103 25.25 6.14 -8.30
C GLN A 103 26.60 6.80 -7.97
N ARG A 104 26.62 7.84 -7.13
CA ARG A 104 27.88 8.45 -6.68
C ARG A 104 28.82 7.46 -5.98
N PHE A 105 28.26 6.54 -5.21
CA PHE A 105 29.07 5.52 -4.54
C PHE A 105 29.65 4.52 -5.54
N LEU A 106 28.82 4.03 -6.48
CA LEU A 106 29.27 3.14 -7.56
C LEU A 106 30.33 3.80 -8.43
N ASP A 107 30.15 5.06 -8.81
CA ASP A 107 31.16 5.84 -9.54
C ASP A 107 32.47 5.91 -8.77
N SER A 108 32.43 6.10 -7.44
CA SER A 108 33.63 6.10 -6.60
C SER A 108 34.30 4.72 -6.48
N LEU A 109 33.58 3.62 -6.75
CA LEU A 109 34.16 2.27 -6.79
C LEU A 109 34.75 1.95 -8.16
N ASP A 110 34.12 2.47 -9.22
CA ASP A 110 34.56 2.24 -10.60
C ASP A 110 35.80 3.07 -10.96
N ASP A 111 36.02 4.20 -10.26
CA ASP A 111 37.21 5.03 -10.41
C ASP A 111 38.45 4.24 -9.93
N PRO A 112 39.27 3.67 -10.84
CA PRO A 112 40.42 2.88 -10.46
C PRO A 112 41.52 3.87 -10.11
N LYS A 113 41.47 4.43 -8.90
CA LYS A 113 42.58 5.21 -8.37
C LYS A 113 43.82 4.32 -8.45
N PRO A 114 44.87 4.68 -9.20
CA PRO A 114 46.09 3.88 -9.23
C PRO A 114 46.80 4.05 -7.89
N ILE A 115 46.34 3.31 -6.88
CA ILE A 115 46.99 3.20 -5.56
C ILE A 115 48.43 2.69 -5.75
N SER A 116 48.72 1.96 -6.83
CA SER A 116 50.06 1.45 -7.13
C SER A 116 51.07 2.48 -7.64
N ALA A 117 50.67 3.64 -8.19
CA ALA A 117 51.63 4.60 -8.73
C ALA A 117 52.37 5.40 -7.64
N LYS A 118 51.78 5.54 -6.44
CA LYS A 118 52.43 6.24 -5.32
C LYS A 118 53.14 5.32 -4.33
N LEU A 119 52.87 4.01 -4.36
CA LEU A 119 53.46 3.04 -3.42
C LEU A 119 54.68 2.30 -3.98
N LEU A 120 54.91 2.34 -5.30
CA LEU A 120 56.08 1.75 -5.96
C LEU A 120 57.23 2.75 -6.20
N ALA A 121 57.07 4.00 -5.77
CA ALA A 121 58.05 5.09 -5.94
C ALA A 121 58.74 5.49 -4.62
N GLN A 122 58.65 4.66 -3.58
CA GLN A 122 59.30 4.89 -2.29
C GLN A 122 60.24 3.74 -1.92
#